data_AF-A0A1Q3ALB1-F1
#
_entry.id   AF-A0A1Q3ALB1-F1
#
_cell.length_a   1.000
_cell.length_b   1.000
_cell.length_c   1.000
_cell.angle_alpha   90.00
_cell.angle_beta   90.00
_cell.angle_gamma   90.00
#
_symmetry.space_group_name_H-M   'P 1'
#
loop_
_entity.id
_entity.type
_entity.pdbx_description
1 polymer ?
#
loop_
_entity_poly.entity_id
_entity_poly.type
_entity_poly.pdbx_seq_one_letter_code
_entity_poly.pdbx_strand_id
1 'polypeptide(L)'
;MWFSMLGIVKVLAATACLPQNNPQGGFKANFYQYDFGDEITYADPVYMAGGYTQRQLLATKTNINNIVIAYGMKCELWNGEVVIPKEPWNFNYGRCFNSEYIHSQQKGNIYGVDLYGTDFTVELTGYFLAPQDGTYTFALNHVDDSAILSFGEGVAFDCCNQDEAANGNQEFSINAIKPNKGKTGHMEINVELTANYYYPMKIVFTNTEQIAMLYTTVTLPDGTIIANDFSGYVFSFDSEPQ
;
A
#
# COMPACT_ATOMS: atom_id res chain seq x y z
N MET A 1 -12.44 -30.56 23.78
CA MET A 1 -11.92 -29.27 24.30
C MET A 1 -11.09 -28.65 23.19
N TRP A 2 -11.66 -27.69 22.47
CA TRP A 2 -10.95 -26.93 21.43
C TRP A 2 -10.39 -25.70 22.12
N PHE A 3 -9.07 -25.62 22.26
CA PHE A 3 -8.42 -24.40 22.72
C PHE A 3 -8.48 -23.39 21.57
N SER A 4 -9.32 -22.37 21.70
CA SER A 4 -9.14 -21.13 20.93
C SER A 4 -7.82 -20.52 21.40
N MET A 5 -6.81 -20.49 20.52
CA MET A 5 -5.72 -19.53 20.69
C MET A 5 -6.36 -18.15 20.53
N LEU A 6 -6.53 -17.44 21.66
CA LEU A 6 -6.64 -15.99 21.66
C LEU A 6 -5.35 -15.47 21.03
N GLY A 7 -5.42 -15.12 19.75
CA GLY A 7 -4.37 -14.35 19.10
C GLY A 7 -4.17 -13.07 19.91
N ILE A 8 -2.94 -12.84 20.37
CA ILE A 8 -2.58 -11.60 21.06
C ILE A 8 -2.70 -10.50 20.01
N VAL A 9 -3.80 -9.77 20.06
CA VAL A 9 -3.99 -8.55 19.29
C VAL A 9 -3.00 -7.52 19.84
N LYS A 10 -1.96 -7.19 19.08
CA LYS A 10 -1.02 -6.14 19.46
C LYS A 10 -1.74 -4.80 19.29
N VAL A 11 -2.07 -4.16 20.41
CA VAL A 11 -2.59 -2.79 20.44
C VAL A 11 -1.39 -1.86 20.58
N LEU A 12 -1.15 -1.03 19.57
CA LEU A 12 -0.11 0.00 19.59
C LEU A 12 -0.70 1.32 20.08
N ALA A 13 0.05 2.07 20.88
CA ALA A 13 -0.15 3.51 21.01
C ALA A 13 0.77 4.18 19.99
N ALA A 14 0.21 5.01 19.11
CA ALA A 14 0.98 5.73 18.10
C ALA A 14 1.23 7.17 18.55
N THR A 15 2.44 7.68 18.30
CA THR A 15 2.73 9.10 18.49
C THR A 15 2.16 9.90 17.33
N ALA A 16 1.49 11.00 17.68
CA ALA A 16 0.80 11.89 16.75
C ALA A 16 1.61 13.15 16.45
N CYS A 17 1.22 13.83 15.37
CA CYS A 17 1.73 15.12 14.93
C CYS A 17 0.62 16.18 14.93
N LEU A 18 1.03 17.46 15.00
CA LEU A 18 0.17 18.62 14.76
C LEU A 18 0.84 19.55 13.73
N PRO A 19 0.88 19.15 12.44
CA PRO A 19 1.46 19.99 11.39
C PRO A 19 0.75 21.35 11.33
N GLN A 20 1.51 22.43 11.11
CA GLN A 20 0.97 23.80 11.06
C GLN A 20 0.64 24.23 9.63
N ASN A 21 1.28 23.61 8.63
CA ASN A 21 0.96 23.82 7.23
C ASN A 21 -0.47 23.41 6.87
N ASN A 22 -0.99 23.93 5.76
CA ASN A 22 -2.33 23.61 5.32
C ASN A 22 -2.41 22.14 4.86
N PRO A 23 -3.42 21.38 5.31
CA PRO A 23 -3.59 19.99 4.88
C PRO A 23 -4.05 19.92 3.42
N GLN A 24 -3.46 19.00 2.67
CA GLN A 24 -3.89 18.60 1.32
C GLN A 24 -4.53 17.20 1.41
N GLY A 25 -5.74 17.01 0.88
CA GLY A 25 -6.45 15.73 1.04
C GLY A 25 -5.82 14.60 0.23
N GLY A 26 -5.52 13.48 0.89
CA GLY A 26 -4.97 12.25 0.28
C GLY A 26 -3.47 12.05 0.49
N PHE A 27 -2.99 10.90 0.05
CA PHE A 27 -1.58 10.51 0.09
C PHE A 27 -0.76 11.20 -1.01
N LYS A 28 0.54 11.32 -0.75
CA LYS A 28 1.59 11.44 -1.78
C LYS A 28 2.03 10.03 -2.19
N ALA A 29 2.15 9.79 -3.49
CA ALA A 29 2.56 8.53 -4.08
C ALA A 29 3.86 8.72 -4.89
N ASN A 30 4.95 8.09 -4.48
CA ASN A 30 6.21 8.02 -5.22
C ASN A 30 6.34 6.64 -5.87
N PHE A 31 6.52 6.61 -7.19
CA PHE A 31 6.67 5.38 -7.97
C PHE A 31 8.12 5.15 -8.33
N TYR A 32 8.61 3.94 -8.10
CA TYR A 32 9.98 3.54 -8.35
C TYR A 32 10.02 2.36 -9.32
N GLN A 33 11.09 2.31 -10.11
CA GLN A 33 11.38 1.18 -10.97
C GLN A 33 11.58 -0.10 -10.14
N TYR A 34 10.99 -1.20 -10.62
CA TYR A 34 11.23 -2.55 -10.13
C TYR A 34 11.63 -3.44 -11.32
N ASP A 35 12.46 -4.46 -11.07
CA ASP A 35 12.92 -5.36 -12.13
C ASP A 35 11.85 -6.44 -12.37
N PHE A 36 11.33 -6.53 -13.59
CA PHE A 36 10.32 -7.54 -13.95
C PHE A 36 10.79 -8.96 -13.66
N GLY A 37 9.98 -9.73 -12.94
CA GLY A 37 10.26 -11.11 -12.55
C GLY A 37 11.32 -11.27 -11.46
N ASP A 38 11.77 -10.19 -10.82
CA ASP A 38 12.62 -10.27 -9.63
C ASP A 38 11.80 -10.76 -8.44
N GLU A 39 11.88 -12.06 -8.16
CA GLU A 39 11.18 -12.70 -7.05
C GLU A 39 11.95 -12.66 -5.71
N ILE A 40 13.02 -11.88 -5.63
CA ILE A 40 13.91 -11.85 -4.45
C ILE A 40 13.82 -10.49 -3.75
N THR A 41 13.92 -9.38 -4.49
CA THR A 41 14.08 -8.06 -3.90
C THR A 41 12.83 -7.59 -3.12
N TYR A 42 11.62 -7.87 -3.61
CA TYR A 42 10.37 -7.50 -2.91
C TYR A 42 10.20 -8.20 -1.56
N ALA A 43 10.90 -9.33 -1.37
CA ALA A 43 10.85 -10.14 -0.17
C ALA A 43 11.85 -9.69 0.90
N ASP A 44 12.75 -8.75 0.57
CA ASP A 44 13.72 -8.17 1.50
C ASP A 44 13.09 -7.03 2.32
N PRO A 45 13.00 -7.16 3.67
CA PRO A 45 12.54 -6.08 4.53
C PRO A 45 13.35 -4.78 4.37
N VAL A 46 14.65 -4.86 4.08
CA VAL A 46 15.48 -3.66 3.88
C VAL A 46 15.04 -2.92 2.62
N TYR A 47 14.73 -3.65 1.54
CA TYR A 47 14.17 -3.06 0.34
C TYR A 47 12.84 -2.38 0.64
N MET A 48 11.89 -3.10 1.26
CA MET A 48 10.54 -2.60 1.56
C MET A 48 10.50 -1.47 2.58
N ALA A 49 11.51 -1.32 3.44
CA ALA A 49 11.59 -0.23 4.42
C ALA A 49 12.07 1.10 3.82
N GLY A 50 12.79 1.07 2.70
CA GLY A 50 13.36 2.26 2.08
C GLY A 50 14.41 2.01 1.00
N GLY A 51 14.92 0.78 0.85
CA GLY A 51 15.89 0.44 -0.20
C GLY A 51 15.38 0.71 -1.63
N TYR A 52 14.06 0.70 -1.86
CA TYR A 52 13.47 1.11 -3.15
C TYR A 52 13.83 2.53 -3.58
N THR A 53 14.18 3.43 -2.65
CA THR A 53 14.58 4.82 -2.97
C THR A 53 15.87 4.90 -3.78
N GLN A 54 16.66 3.82 -3.81
CA GLN A 54 17.87 3.72 -4.65
C GLN A 54 17.55 3.38 -6.11
N ARG A 55 16.30 2.99 -6.41
CA ARG A 55 15.82 2.76 -7.79
C ARG A 55 15.43 4.08 -8.45
N GLN A 56 15.26 4.05 -9.77
CA GLN A 56 14.81 5.22 -10.51
C GLN A 56 13.41 5.64 -10.04
N LEU A 57 13.24 6.88 -9.60
CA LEU A 57 11.93 7.50 -9.41
C LEU A 57 11.27 7.73 -10.79
N LEU A 58 10.13 7.09 -11.01
CA LEU A 58 9.37 7.14 -12.25
C LEU A 58 8.37 8.30 -12.27
N ALA A 59 7.69 8.53 -11.15
CA ALA A 59 6.69 9.57 -11.02
C ALA A 59 6.39 9.89 -9.54
N THR A 60 5.88 11.09 -9.30
CA THR A 60 5.23 11.47 -8.04
C THR A 60 3.83 11.96 -8.34
N LYS A 61 2.85 11.53 -7.54
CA LYS A 61 1.47 12.04 -7.54
C LYS A 61 1.08 12.47 -6.14
N THR A 62 0.19 13.44 -6.06
CA THR A 62 -0.40 13.90 -4.80
C THR A 62 -1.91 13.79 -4.90
N ASN A 63 -2.59 13.98 -3.76
CA ASN A 63 -4.05 13.90 -3.64
C ASN A 63 -4.64 12.53 -3.98
N ILE A 64 -3.91 11.45 -3.66
CA ILE A 64 -4.38 10.08 -3.87
C ILE A 64 -5.22 9.66 -2.66
N ASN A 65 -6.54 9.60 -2.83
CA ASN A 65 -7.46 9.18 -1.76
C ASN A 65 -7.84 7.70 -1.86
N ASN A 66 -8.15 7.24 -3.08
CA ASN A 66 -8.41 5.84 -3.35
C ASN A 66 -7.10 5.12 -3.69
N ILE A 67 -6.65 4.28 -2.76
CA ILE A 67 -5.39 3.52 -2.84
C ILE A 67 -5.61 2.05 -3.24
N VAL A 68 -6.75 1.74 -3.88
CA VAL A 68 -6.94 0.40 -4.46
C VAL A 68 -5.94 0.17 -5.58
N ILE A 69 -5.25 -0.97 -5.56
CA ILE A 69 -4.53 -1.48 -6.72
C ILE A 69 -5.27 -2.75 -7.18
N ALA A 70 -5.75 -2.72 -8.42
CA ALA A 70 -6.42 -3.84 -9.08
C ALA A 70 -6.00 -3.85 -10.55
N TYR A 71 -4.72 -4.15 -10.79
CA TYR A 71 -4.16 -4.21 -12.12
C TYR A 71 -4.36 -5.62 -12.71
N GLY A 72 -5.10 -5.67 -13.82
CA GLY A 72 -5.20 -6.86 -14.67
C GLY A 72 -4.41 -6.72 -15.95
N MET A 73 -3.90 -7.85 -16.44
CA MET A 73 -3.13 -7.89 -17.68
C MET A 73 -4.04 -7.80 -18.89
N LYS A 74 -3.54 -7.23 -19.99
CA LYS A 74 -4.28 -7.19 -21.26
C LYS A 74 -4.48 -8.62 -21.79
N CYS A 75 -5.72 -8.96 -22.07
CA CYS A 75 -6.16 -10.23 -22.62
C CYS A 75 -6.78 -10.04 -24.00
N GLU A 76 -6.23 -10.69 -25.02
CA GLU A 76 -6.82 -10.77 -26.36
C GLU A 76 -7.60 -12.07 -26.47
N LEU A 77 -8.89 -12.01 -26.74
CA LEU A 77 -9.77 -13.17 -26.85
C LEU A 77 -9.79 -13.70 -28.30
N TRP A 78 -10.17 -14.97 -28.47
CA TRP A 78 -10.27 -15.62 -29.78
C TRP A 78 -11.20 -14.94 -30.80
N ASN A 79 -12.14 -14.11 -30.32
CA ASN A 79 -13.03 -13.30 -31.16
C ASN A 79 -12.41 -11.95 -31.58
N GLY A 80 -11.15 -11.67 -31.21
CA GLY A 80 -10.45 -10.42 -31.48
C GLY A 80 -10.71 -9.30 -30.46
N GLU A 81 -11.51 -9.55 -29.43
CA GLU A 81 -11.78 -8.59 -28.37
C GLU A 81 -10.58 -8.43 -27.43
N VAL A 82 -10.31 -7.19 -27.01
CA VAL A 82 -9.27 -6.87 -26.03
C VAL A 82 -9.91 -6.48 -24.71
N VAL A 83 -9.55 -7.20 -23.64
CA VAL A 83 -10.06 -6.98 -22.28
C VAL A 83 -8.90 -6.63 -21.35
N ILE A 84 -9.09 -5.63 -20.48
CA ILE A 84 -8.22 -5.37 -19.34
C ILE A 84 -9.08 -5.59 -18.09
N PRO A 85 -8.90 -6.71 -17.35
CA PRO A 85 -9.75 -7.05 -16.23
C PRO A 85 -9.64 -6.01 -15.11
N LYS A 86 -10.79 -5.49 -14.66
CA LYS A 86 -10.87 -4.67 -13.44
C LYS A 86 -10.88 -5.49 -12.16
N GLU A 87 -11.33 -6.74 -12.26
CA GLU A 87 -11.29 -7.74 -11.19
C GLU A 87 -10.34 -8.88 -11.61
N PRO A 88 -9.01 -8.64 -11.59
CA PRO A 88 -8.04 -9.59 -12.13
C PRO A 88 -8.10 -10.97 -11.49
N TRP A 89 -8.41 -11.06 -10.19
CA TRP A 89 -8.50 -12.32 -9.46
C TRP A 89 -9.64 -13.24 -9.93
N ASN A 90 -10.72 -12.67 -10.47
CA ASN A 90 -11.89 -13.41 -10.96
C ASN A 90 -11.80 -13.71 -12.47
N PHE A 91 -10.82 -13.14 -13.16
CA PHE A 91 -10.73 -13.25 -14.60
C PHE A 91 -10.04 -14.54 -15.03
N ASN A 92 -10.69 -15.33 -15.89
CA ASN A 92 -10.09 -16.54 -16.46
C ASN A 92 -9.13 -16.19 -17.59
N TYR A 93 -7.87 -15.95 -17.23
CA TYR A 93 -6.79 -15.68 -18.19
C TYR A 93 -6.49 -16.85 -19.14
N GLY A 94 -6.95 -18.07 -18.86
CA GLY A 94 -6.86 -19.21 -19.79
C GLY A 94 -7.66 -19.02 -21.10
N ARG A 95 -8.51 -17.98 -21.18
CA ARG A 95 -9.22 -17.59 -22.41
C ARG A 95 -8.41 -16.66 -23.32
N CYS A 96 -7.29 -16.14 -22.83
CA CYS A 96 -6.45 -15.20 -23.56
C CYS A 96 -5.62 -15.94 -24.61
N PHE A 97 -5.73 -15.50 -25.86
CA PHE A 97 -4.98 -16.01 -27.00
C PHE A 97 -3.51 -15.55 -26.97
N ASN A 98 -3.23 -14.37 -26.40
CA ASN A 98 -1.89 -13.79 -26.28
C ASN A 98 -1.04 -14.47 -25.20
N SER A 99 -0.74 -15.76 -25.31
CA SER A 99 -0.12 -16.58 -24.24
C SER A 99 1.21 -16.10 -23.67
N GLU A 100 1.95 -15.22 -24.35
CA GLU A 100 3.20 -14.65 -23.82
C GLU A 100 3.01 -13.60 -22.73
N TYR A 101 1.75 -13.24 -22.40
CA TYR A 101 1.45 -12.17 -21.44
C TYR A 101 2.16 -12.35 -20.09
N ILE A 102 2.27 -13.59 -19.58
CA ILE A 102 2.91 -13.90 -18.30
C ILE A 102 4.42 -13.66 -18.25
N HIS A 103 5.11 -13.59 -19.40
CA HIS A 103 6.57 -13.44 -19.47
C HIS A 103 7.00 -12.09 -20.02
N SER A 104 6.07 -11.14 -20.13
CA SER A 104 6.32 -9.83 -20.71
C SER A 104 5.86 -8.72 -19.78
N GLN A 105 6.66 -7.65 -19.69
CA GLN A 105 6.23 -6.40 -19.07
C GLN A 105 5.02 -5.82 -19.82
N GLN A 106 4.03 -5.34 -19.08
CA GLN A 106 2.85 -4.71 -19.64
C GLN A 106 2.59 -3.35 -19.03
N LYS A 107 2.20 -2.41 -19.90
CA LYS A 107 1.80 -1.08 -19.48
C LYS A 107 0.47 -1.12 -18.75
N GLY A 108 0.37 -0.35 -17.67
CA GLY A 108 -0.83 -0.15 -16.88
C GLY A 108 -0.92 1.30 -16.40
N ASN A 109 -2.06 1.62 -15.78
CA ASN A 109 -2.29 2.91 -15.15
C ASN A 109 -2.55 2.71 -13.66
N ILE A 110 -1.66 3.24 -12.81
CA ILE A 110 -1.78 3.17 -11.35
C ILE A 110 -1.87 4.60 -10.83
N TYR A 111 -2.99 4.94 -10.16
CA TYR A 111 -3.26 6.30 -9.66
C TYR A 111 -3.08 7.42 -10.71
N GLY A 112 -3.41 7.15 -11.97
CA GLY A 112 -3.22 8.12 -13.06
C GLY A 112 -1.77 8.25 -13.56
N VAL A 113 -0.90 7.29 -13.24
CA VAL A 113 0.46 7.17 -13.78
C VAL A 113 0.53 6.02 -14.76
N ASP A 114 0.94 6.30 -16.00
CA ASP A 114 1.23 5.27 -16.99
C ASP A 114 2.64 4.70 -16.76
N LEU A 115 2.71 3.44 -16.34
CA LEU A 115 3.96 2.72 -16.02
C LEU A 115 3.83 1.24 -16.41
N TYR A 116 4.82 0.42 -16.11
CA TYR A 116 4.67 -1.03 -16.25
C TYR A 116 3.92 -1.59 -15.03
N GLY A 117 2.62 -1.90 -15.18
CA GLY A 117 1.78 -2.36 -14.07
C GLY A 117 2.18 -3.76 -13.57
N THR A 118 2.97 -4.47 -14.37
CA THR A 118 3.58 -5.76 -14.03
C THR A 118 4.72 -5.63 -13.02
N ASP A 119 5.39 -4.48 -12.93
CA ASP A 119 6.65 -4.38 -12.20
C ASP A 119 6.92 -2.93 -11.77
N PHE A 120 6.54 -2.63 -10.53
CA PHE A 120 6.77 -1.32 -9.94
C PHE A 120 6.73 -1.40 -8.43
N THR A 121 7.35 -0.42 -7.79
CA THR A 121 7.17 -0.15 -6.36
C THR A 121 6.50 1.21 -6.20
N VAL A 122 5.54 1.31 -5.30
CA VAL A 122 4.92 2.58 -4.91
C VAL A 122 5.03 2.77 -3.40
N GLU A 123 5.53 3.93 -3.00
CA GLU A 123 5.47 4.43 -1.64
C GLU A 123 4.31 5.43 -1.54
N LEU A 124 3.38 5.18 -0.62
CA LEU A 124 2.30 6.07 -0.24
C LEU A 124 2.61 6.65 1.14
N THR A 125 2.76 7.97 1.24
CA THR A 125 2.93 8.68 2.52
C THR A 125 1.80 9.68 2.74
N GLY A 126 1.40 9.83 3.99
CA GLY A 126 0.40 10.79 4.43
C GLY A 126 0.18 10.66 5.93
N TYR A 127 -0.74 11.45 6.46
CA TYR A 127 -1.14 11.43 7.85
C TYR A 127 -2.60 11.00 7.94
N PHE A 128 -2.88 9.96 8.72
CA PHE A 128 -4.23 9.57 9.07
C PHE A 128 -4.78 10.51 10.16
N LEU A 129 -5.92 11.16 9.91
CA LEU A 129 -6.65 11.97 10.87
C LEU A 129 -7.71 11.12 11.56
N ALA A 130 -7.56 10.93 12.87
CA ALA A 130 -8.56 10.21 13.67
C ALA A 130 -9.77 11.11 13.96
N PRO A 131 -11.00 10.79 13.50
CA PRO A 131 -12.19 11.59 13.82
C PRO A 131 -12.72 11.39 15.25
N GLN A 132 -12.34 10.28 15.90
CA GLN A 132 -12.82 9.90 17.23
C GLN A 132 -11.75 9.16 18.02
N ASP A 133 -11.87 9.18 19.35
CA ASP A 133 -10.98 8.42 20.23
C ASP A 133 -11.28 6.92 20.13
N GLY A 134 -10.24 6.09 20.27
CA GLY A 134 -10.37 4.65 20.49
C GLY A 134 -9.56 3.81 19.53
N THR A 135 -9.91 2.52 19.47
CA THR A 135 -9.20 1.52 18.68
C THR A 135 -9.60 1.55 17.20
N TYR A 136 -8.61 1.68 16.32
CA TYR A 136 -8.75 1.54 14.88
C TYR A 136 -8.11 0.23 14.43
N THR A 137 -8.78 -0.51 13.54
CA THR A 137 -8.22 -1.73 12.94
C THR A 137 -7.82 -1.45 11.50
N PHE A 138 -6.52 -1.34 11.23
CA PHE A 138 -5.99 -1.21 9.88
C PHE A 138 -5.71 -2.60 9.31
N ALA A 139 -6.06 -2.84 8.05
CA ALA A 139 -5.80 -4.11 7.39
C ALA A 139 -5.33 -3.96 5.94
N LEU A 140 -4.42 -4.84 5.55
CA LEU A 140 -4.11 -5.16 4.16
C LEU A 140 -4.85 -6.47 3.84
N ASN A 141 -6.04 -6.34 3.25
CA ASN A 141 -6.96 -7.46 3.00
C ASN A 141 -6.52 -8.37 1.86
N HIS A 142 -5.72 -7.84 0.95
CA HIS A 142 -5.16 -8.62 -0.15
C HIS A 142 -3.91 -7.92 -0.65
N VAL A 143 -2.84 -8.70 -0.84
CA VAL A 143 -1.55 -8.22 -1.30
C VAL A 143 -1.03 -9.23 -2.32
N ASP A 144 -0.81 -8.76 -3.54
CA ASP A 144 -0.12 -9.49 -4.60
C ASP A 144 0.68 -8.45 -5.40
N ASP A 145 2.01 -8.35 -5.26
CA ASP A 145 2.91 -9.32 -4.60
C ASP A 145 3.29 -9.02 -3.16
N SER A 146 3.74 -7.81 -2.83
CA SER A 146 4.35 -7.53 -1.52
C SER A 146 3.97 -6.15 -0.99
N ALA A 147 3.71 -6.05 0.32
CA ALA A 147 3.40 -4.77 0.93
C ALA A 147 3.80 -4.70 2.41
N ILE A 148 4.04 -3.47 2.87
CA ILE A 148 4.13 -3.14 4.29
C ILE A 148 3.23 -1.95 4.62
N LEU A 149 2.85 -1.84 5.89
CA LEU A 149 2.27 -0.62 6.46
C LEU A 149 3.07 -0.27 7.71
N SER A 150 3.56 0.96 7.75
CA SER A 150 4.19 1.59 8.91
C SER A 150 3.30 2.72 9.41
N PHE A 151 3.07 2.77 10.72
CA PHE A 151 2.14 3.72 11.35
C PHE A 151 2.75 4.37 12.58
N GLY A 152 2.63 5.70 12.68
CA GLY A 152 3.16 6.53 13.76
C GLY A 152 4.51 7.19 13.44
N GLU A 153 4.82 8.23 14.19
CA GLU A 153 6.09 8.97 14.13
C GLU A 153 7.30 8.03 14.32
N GLY A 154 8.35 8.24 13.53
CA GLY A 154 9.60 7.45 13.58
C GLY A 154 9.46 6.02 13.04
N VAL A 155 8.24 5.51 12.92
CA VAL A 155 7.93 4.20 12.31
C VAL A 155 7.61 4.38 10.83
N ALA A 156 6.64 5.25 10.50
CA ALA A 156 6.34 5.63 9.12
C ALA A 156 7.38 6.62 8.58
N PHE A 157 7.44 7.79 9.21
CA PHE A 157 8.35 8.91 9.00
C PHE A 157 8.19 9.89 10.18
N ASP A 158 9.07 10.88 10.28
CA ASP A 158 9.04 11.85 11.39
C ASP A 158 7.94 12.91 11.21
N CYS A 159 7.45 13.47 12.32
CA CYS A 159 6.44 14.53 12.26
C CYS A 159 6.92 15.72 11.43
N CYS A 160 5.99 16.32 10.68
CA CYS A 160 6.22 17.44 9.76
C CYS A 160 7.28 17.20 8.68
N ASN A 161 7.64 15.94 8.41
CA ASN A 161 8.77 15.59 7.56
C ASN A 161 8.42 14.56 6.47
N GLN A 162 7.22 14.67 5.89
CA GLN A 162 6.66 13.72 4.95
C GLN A 162 7.47 13.58 3.64
N ASP A 163 8.18 14.64 3.23
CA ASP A 163 8.93 14.66 1.97
C ASP A 163 10.36 14.11 2.06
N GLU A 164 10.84 13.78 3.25
CA GLU A 164 12.17 13.20 3.42
C GLU A 164 12.29 11.79 2.87
N ALA A 165 13.53 11.38 2.63
CA ALA A 165 13.81 10.02 2.22
C ALA A 165 13.29 9.01 3.25
N ALA A 166 12.83 7.85 2.78
CA ALA A 166 12.36 6.78 3.64
C ALA A 166 13.38 6.45 4.74
N ASN A 167 12.93 6.50 6.00
CA ASN A 167 13.76 6.34 7.18
C ASN A 167 14.39 4.93 7.37
N GLY A 168 14.06 3.97 6.51
CA GLY A 168 14.59 2.60 6.56
C GLY A 168 14.15 1.78 7.78
N ASN A 169 13.14 2.23 8.54
CA ASN A 169 12.64 1.49 9.69
C ASN A 169 11.95 0.19 9.26
N GLN A 170 12.41 -0.94 9.80
CA GLN A 170 11.92 -2.29 9.50
C GLN A 170 10.91 -2.82 10.55
N GLU A 171 10.60 -2.04 11.59
CA GLU A 171 9.57 -2.37 12.57
C GLU A 171 8.16 -2.08 12.01
N PHE A 172 7.82 -2.76 10.91
CA PHE A 172 6.55 -2.58 10.23
C PHE A 172 5.38 -2.85 11.17
N SER A 173 4.35 -2.02 11.09
CA SER A 173 3.12 -2.23 11.84
C SER A 173 2.36 -3.42 11.22
N ILE A 174 2.20 -3.45 9.90
CA ILE A 174 1.81 -4.65 9.15
C ILE A 174 2.98 -5.07 8.27
N ASN A 175 3.43 -6.31 8.44
CA ASN A 175 4.34 -6.97 7.52
C ASN A 175 3.55 -7.94 6.64
N ALA A 176 3.20 -7.51 5.43
CA ALA A 176 2.57 -8.33 4.41
C ALA A 176 3.54 -8.65 3.26
N ILE A 177 4.84 -8.70 3.57
CA ILE A 177 5.86 -9.17 2.63
C ILE A 177 5.58 -10.66 2.38
N LYS A 178 5.29 -11.00 1.12
CA LYS A 178 4.93 -12.36 0.72
C LYS A 178 6.12 -13.28 0.96
N PRO A 179 5.98 -14.34 1.79
CA PRO A 179 7.04 -15.32 1.96
C PRO A 179 7.17 -16.15 0.68
N ASN A 180 8.40 -16.59 0.34
CA ASN A 180 8.68 -17.43 -0.84
C ASN A 180 7.78 -18.68 -0.96
N LYS A 181 7.14 -19.13 0.14
CA LYS A 181 6.07 -20.14 0.18
C LYS A 181 5.07 -19.82 1.30
N GLY A 182 3.77 -19.79 1.00
CA GLY A 182 2.69 -19.58 1.97
C GLY A 182 1.76 -18.44 1.59
N LYS A 183 0.61 -18.31 2.26
CA LYS A 183 -0.34 -17.22 1.98
C LYS A 183 -0.03 -16.00 2.84
N THR A 184 0.16 -14.84 2.22
CA THR A 184 -0.15 -13.56 2.88
C THR A 184 -1.51 -13.12 2.36
N GLY A 185 -2.58 -13.59 3.00
CA GLY A 185 -3.95 -13.46 2.50
C GLY A 185 -4.81 -12.43 3.20
N HIS A 186 -4.31 -11.83 4.28
CA HIS A 186 -4.93 -10.77 5.09
C HIS A 186 -4.01 -10.52 6.29
N MET A 187 -3.67 -9.26 6.58
CA MET A 187 -2.93 -8.89 7.81
C MET A 187 -3.54 -7.63 8.40
N GLU A 188 -3.67 -7.57 9.72
CA GLU A 188 -4.27 -6.42 10.42
C GLU A 188 -3.50 -6.05 11.69
N ILE A 189 -3.70 -4.81 12.13
CA ILE A 189 -3.26 -4.28 13.43
C ILE A 189 -4.36 -3.47 14.08
N ASN A 190 -4.29 -3.37 15.40
CA ASN A 190 -5.09 -2.43 16.17
C ASN A 190 -4.21 -1.31 16.73
N VAL A 191 -4.67 -0.07 16.57
CA VAL A 191 -3.97 1.12 17.06
C VAL A 191 -4.95 1.98 17.85
N GLU A 192 -4.57 2.35 19.07
CA GLU A 192 -5.31 3.34 19.86
C GLU A 192 -4.94 4.74 19.40
N LEU A 193 -5.94 5.50 18.94
CA LEU A 193 -5.77 6.87 18.47
C LEU A 193 -6.62 7.84 19.28
N THR A 194 -6.14 9.07 19.36
CA THR A 194 -6.85 10.22 19.94
C THR A 194 -7.40 11.08 18.81
N ALA A 195 -8.64 11.53 18.95
CA ALA A 195 -9.34 12.34 17.97
C ALA A 195 -8.60 13.64 17.66
N ASN A 196 -8.73 14.10 16.41
CA ASN A 196 -8.19 15.36 15.88
C ASN A 196 -6.66 15.45 15.84
N TYR A 197 -5.98 14.31 15.94
CA TYR A 197 -4.53 14.20 15.74
C TYR A 197 -4.20 13.55 14.39
N TYR A 198 -3.05 13.95 13.83
CA TYR A 198 -2.53 13.44 12.57
C TYR A 198 -1.45 12.40 12.83
N TYR A 199 -1.61 11.19 12.29
CA TYR A 199 -0.70 10.08 12.52
C TYR A 199 0.06 9.72 11.24
N PRO A 200 1.40 9.79 11.19
CA PRO A 200 2.18 9.40 10.04
C PRO A 200 1.83 7.97 9.59
N MET A 201 1.59 7.80 8.30
CA MET A 201 1.21 6.54 7.69
C MET A 201 1.98 6.37 6.39
N LYS A 202 2.70 5.25 6.29
CA LYS A 202 3.46 4.86 5.09
C LYS A 202 3.03 3.46 4.67
N ILE A 203 2.61 3.32 3.40
CA ILE A 203 2.40 2.02 2.76
C ILE A 203 3.40 1.91 1.62
N VAL A 204 4.09 0.78 1.55
CA VAL A 204 4.93 0.45 0.38
C VAL A 204 4.35 -0.80 -0.24
N PHE A 205 4.11 -0.77 -1.55
CA PHE A 205 3.63 -1.90 -2.33
C PHE A 205 4.55 -2.15 -3.51
N THR A 206 4.81 -3.42 -3.80
CA THR A 206 5.63 -3.85 -4.94
C THR A 206 4.88 -4.93 -5.70
N ASN A 207 4.79 -4.77 -7.03
CA ASN A 207 4.45 -5.83 -7.96
C ASN A 207 5.72 -6.32 -8.66
N THR A 208 5.90 -7.64 -8.83
CA THR A 208 7.08 -8.18 -9.53
C THR A 208 6.76 -8.69 -10.93
N GLU A 209 5.57 -9.25 -11.14
CA GLU A 209 5.09 -9.68 -12.44
C GLU A 209 3.56 -9.74 -12.49
N GLN A 210 3.02 -10.00 -13.69
CA GLN A 210 1.61 -10.33 -13.88
C GLN A 210 0.60 -9.31 -13.30
N ILE A 211 -0.29 -9.74 -12.40
CA ILE A 211 -1.39 -8.94 -11.84
C ILE A 211 -0.93 -8.25 -10.56
N ALA A 212 -1.50 -7.09 -10.24
CA ALA A 212 -1.18 -6.37 -9.00
C ALA A 212 -2.44 -6.16 -8.17
N MET A 213 -2.38 -6.47 -6.88
CA MET A 213 -3.51 -6.35 -5.96
C MET A 213 -3.09 -5.76 -4.62
N LEU A 214 -3.73 -4.65 -4.24
CA LEU A 214 -3.65 -4.07 -2.90
C LEU A 214 -5.05 -3.63 -2.48
N TYR A 215 -5.60 -4.34 -1.49
CA TYR A 215 -6.87 -3.98 -0.84
C TYR A 215 -6.63 -3.62 0.60
N THR A 216 -7.23 -2.51 1.02
CA THR A 216 -7.01 -1.95 2.36
C THR A 216 -8.34 -1.62 3.02
N THR A 217 -8.40 -1.78 4.33
CA THR A 217 -9.50 -1.26 5.13
C THR A 217 -8.98 -0.62 6.41
N VAL A 218 -9.75 0.35 6.92
CA VAL A 218 -9.69 0.73 8.33
C VAL A 218 -11.09 0.61 8.94
N THR A 219 -11.20 -0.11 10.06
CA THR A 219 -12.40 -0.11 10.90
C THR A 219 -12.20 0.92 11.99
N LEU A 220 -13.12 1.90 12.08
CA LEU A 220 -13.09 2.96 13.08
C LEU A 220 -13.67 2.47 14.43
N PRO A 221 -13.46 3.19 15.54
CA PRO A 221 -13.98 2.80 16.86
C PRO A 221 -15.49 2.57 16.96
N ASP A 222 -16.29 3.24 16.13
CA ASP A 222 -17.76 3.11 16.05
C ASP A 222 -18.23 1.93 15.18
N GLY A 223 -17.28 1.18 14.57
CA GLY A 223 -17.55 0.08 13.67
C GLY A 223 -17.71 0.47 12.20
N THR A 224 -17.59 1.75 11.84
CA THR A 224 -17.58 2.18 10.43
C THR A 224 -16.36 1.59 9.71
N ILE A 225 -16.56 1.05 8.51
CA ILE A 225 -15.48 0.49 7.67
C ILE A 225 -15.22 1.42 6.49
N ILE A 226 -13.98 1.88 6.37
CA ILE A 226 -13.46 2.60 5.22
C ILE A 226 -12.66 1.61 4.38
N ALA A 227 -13.01 1.43 3.11
CA ALA A 227 -12.39 0.46 2.22
C ALA A 227 -11.75 1.15 1.01
N ASN A 228 -10.41 1.10 0.94
CA ASN A 228 -9.54 1.66 -0.10
C ASN A 228 -9.57 3.18 -0.29
N ASP A 229 -10.72 3.83 -0.14
CA ASP A 229 -10.89 5.27 -0.31
C ASP A 229 -10.82 6.00 1.03
N PHE A 230 -9.68 6.64 1.28
CA PHE A 230 -9.40 7.39 2.51
C PHE A 230 -9.77 8.87 2.40
N SER A 231 -10.66 9.24 1.48
CA SER A 231 -11.15 10.61 1.34
C SER A 231 -11.67 11.15 2.68
N GLY A 232 -11.07 12.25 3.14
CA GLY A 232 -11.41 12.90 4.42
C GLY A 232 -10.75 12.29 5.66
N TYR A 233 -9.96 11.21 5.51
CA TYR A 233 -9.25 10.54 6.60
C TYR A 233 -7.75 10.64 6.47
N VAL A 234 -7.22 10.85 5.27
CA VAL A 234 -5.77 11.00 5.05
C VAL A 234 -5.45 12.35 4.43
N PHE A 235 -4.37 12.94 4.91
CA PHE A 235 -3.90 14.25 4.48
C PHE A 235 -2.39 14.25 4.29
N SER A 236 -1.90 15.03 3.35
CA SER A 236 -0.49 15.35 3.18
C SER A 236 -0.20 16.78 3.60
N PHE A 237 1.03 17.02 4.05
CA PHE A 237 1.53 18.35 4.42
C PHE A 237 2.89 18.55 3.76
N ASP A 238 3.15 19.76 3.28
CA ASP A 238 4.50 20.13 2.86
C ASP A 238 5.42 20.04 4.09
N SER A 239 6.63 19.49 3.92
CA SER A 239 7.60 19.40 5.02
C SER A 239 7.92 20.79 5.61
N GLU A 240 8.06 20.84 6.93
CA GLU A 240 8.46 22.06 7.65
C GLU A 240 9.99 22.07 7.85
N PRO A 241 10.65 23.24 7.77
CA PRO A 241 12.08 23.33 8.10
C PRO A 241 12.30 22.91 9.56
N GLN A 242 13.26 22.01 9.78
CA GLN A 242 13.72 21.61 11.13
C GLN A 242 14.54 22.71 11.82
#